data_AF-A0A9W9QJG2-F1
#
_entry.id   AF-A0A9W9QJG2-F1
#
_cell.length_a   1.000
_cell.length_b   1.000
_cell.length_c   1.000
_cell.angle_alpha   90.00
_cell.angle_beta   90.00
_cell.angle_gamma   90.00
#
_symmetry.space_group_name_H-M   'P 1'
#
loop_
_entity.id
_entity.type
_entity.pdbx_description
1 polymer ?
#
loop_
_entity_poly.entity_id
_entity_poly.type
_entity_poly.pdbx_seq_one_letter_code
_entity_poly.pdbx_strand_id
1 'polypeptide(L)'
;MSTKFIRKDILDLTPAETDCLIRAFRGIQNLPPEDPNSFFAIAAFHGQPFRGPGYSSKDWWGGYCHHGNVLFPLWHRAYVLRLEAALRTIPMCEGISMPYWNQMRTEKTKVIPDIFVQQSYNLDGKVIENPLYSYKFQRGFFDNLSRMNEDTKVDFSKPKGYETVRYPYSGLVGLPDIQRTRQHNETISREGNKDPAGQLNENVKDWLEGNHKVAGLSPRLSEETNVTAMRKKYMHSLQAPNYTVFSNTTSAAKWNDDNFGQLTDAQTPALVVSIETPHNGVHLAVGGFDPPGRPVGSQASGDMGENDTASFDPLFFFHHTFIDKIFWSWQILHQSTDSLELILEYPGTNSVDSQGPTPGTLAGSWITLDSPLRPFVASDGRALTAKVRAKT
;
A
#
# COMPACT_ATOMS: atom_id res chain seq x y z
N MET A 1 8.44 12.41 31.92
CA MET A 1 7.38 12.47 30.90
C MET A 1 7.84 11.60 29.74
N SER A 2 7.03 10.63 29.30
CA SER A 2 7.36 9.87 28.09
C SER A 2 7.27 10.82 26.89
N THR A 3 8.33 10.91 26.08
CA THR A 3 8.29 11.66 24.82
C THR A 3 7.19 11.06 23.94
N LYS A 4 6.21 11.86 23.53
CA LYS A 4 5.11 11.42 22.67
C LYS A 4 5.47 11.72 21.22
N PHE A 5 5.73 10.68 20.44
CA PHE A 5 5.91 10.77 18.99
C PHE A 5 4.55 10.96 18.31
N ILE A 6 4.43 11.94 17.41
CA ILE A 6 3.19 12.28 16.71
C ILE A 6 3.46 12.23 15.21
N ARG A 7 2.78 11.31 14.52
CA ARG A 7 2.74 11.27 13.06
C ARG A 7 1.86 12.42 12.55
N LYS A 8 2.42 13.29 11.72
CA LYS A 8 1.73 14.46 11.14
C LYS A 8 1.34 14.18 9.69
N ASP A 9 0.40 14.96 9.16
CA ASP A 9 0.23 15.08 7.71
C ASP A 9 1.54 15.61 7.13
N ILE A 10 2.03 15.00 6.05
CA ILE A 10 3.26 15.42 5.39
C ILE A 10 3.22 16.90 4.95
N LEU A 11 2.03 17.41 4.63
CA LEU A 11 1.84 18.80 4.25
C LEU A 11 1.93 19.79 5.42
N ASP A 12 1.91 19.30 6.66
CA ASP A 12 1.94 20.10 7.88
C ASP A 12 3.30 19.98 8.61
N LEU A 13 4.30 19.35 7.98
CA LEU A 13 5.67 19.31 8.50
C LEU A 13 6.34 20.67 8.41
N THR A 14 7.09 21.03 9.46
CA THR A 14 8.01 22.17 9.41
C THR A 14 9.20 21.89 8.48
N PRO A 15 9.92 22.91 8.01
CA PRO A 15 11.12 22.70 7.19
C PRO A 15 12.16 21.78 7.85
N ALA A 16 12.40 21.93 9.15
CA ALA A 16 13.33 21.08 9.90
C ALA A 16 12.86 19.61 9.98
N GLU A 17 11.55 19.38 10.12
CA GLU A 17 10.99 18.02 10.10
C GLU A 17 11.08 17.40 8.70
N THR A 18 10.87 18.19 7.64
CA THR A 18 11.03 17.75 6.25
C THR A 18 12.50 17.43 5.94
N ASP A 19 13.45 18.26 6.37
CA ASP A 19 14.89 17.99 6.21
C ASP A 19 15.29 16.71 6.93
N CYS A 20 14.78 16.49 8.15
CA CYS A 20 15.01 15.24 8.86
C CYS A 20 14.41 14.03 8.13
N LEU A 21 13.18 14.14 7.63
CA LEU A 21 12.54 13.10 6.83
C LEU A 21 13.39 12.72 5.60
N ILE A 22 13.83 13.72 4.84
CA ILE A 22 14.66 13.53 3.66
C ILE A 22 16.01 12.90 4.03
N ARG A 23 16.65 13.38 5.10
CA ARG A 23 17.91 12.81 5.61
C ARG A 23 17.74 11.35 6.03
N ALA A 24 16.66 11.02 6.75
CA ALA A 24 16.39 9.68 7.25
C ALA A 24 16.12 8.68 6.11
N PHE A 25 15.24 9.03 5.17
CA PHE A 25 14.98 8.18 3.99
C PHE A 25 16.25 7.98 3.16
N ARG A 26 16.97 9.06 2.87
CA ARG A 26 18.26 8.96 2.18
C ARG A 26 19.25 8.08 2.94
N GLY A 27 19.29 8.16 4.26
CA GLY A 27 20.17 7.33 5.09
C GLY A 27 19.88 5.85 4.91
N ILE A 28 18.63 5.43 5.11
CA ILE A 28 18.26 4.01 5.01
C ILE A 28 18.30 3.47 3.57
N GLN A 29 18.10 4.32 2.56
CA GLN A 29 18.26 3.95 1.15
C GLN A 29 19.73 3.79 0.73
N ASN A 30 20.68 4.36 1.48
CA ASN A 30 22.11 4.18 1.19
C ASN A 30 22.76 3.03 1.98
N LEU A 31 22.04 2.41 2.90
CA LEU A 31 22.51 1.20 3.58
C LEU A 31 22.62 0.02 2.60
N PRO A 32 23.57 -0.91 2.82
CA PRO A 32 23.65 -2.15 2.03
C PRO A 32 22.32 -2.92 2.06
N PRO A 33 21.89 -3.57 0.96
CA PRO A 33 20.61 -4.28 0.91
C PRO A 33 20.52 -5.48 1.86
N GLU A 34 21.63 -5.94 2.42
CA GLU A 34 21.71 -6.96 3.47
C GLU A 34 21.53 -6.38 4.89
N ASP A 35 21.70 -5.07 5.06
CA ASP A 35 21.44 -4.41 6.34
C ASP A 35 19.93 -4.50 6.63
N PRO A 36 19.52 -5.03 7.80
CA PRO A 36 18.10 -5.18 8.12
C PRO A 36 17.36 -3.85 8.17
N ASN A 37 18.04 -2.73 8.43
CA ASN A 37 17.49 -1.37 8.41
C ASN A 37 17.54 -0.68 7.06
N SER A 38 18.11 -1.33 6.03
CA SER A 38 18.05 -0.76 4.68
C SER A 38 16.62 -0.69 4.18
N PHE A 39 16.35 0.34 3.37
CA PHE A 39 15.06 0.46 2.69
C PHE A 39 14.78 -0.78 1.82
N PHE A 40 15.80 -1.32 1.15
CA PHE A 40 15.67 -2.55 0.35
C PHE A 40 15.17 -3.72 1.18
N ALA A 41 15.80 -4.01 2.32
CA ALA A 41 15.46 -5.17 3.15
C ALA A 41 14.06 -5.04 3.75
N ILE A 42 13.67 -3.82 4.14
CA ILE A 42 12.35 -3.55 4.70
C ILE A 42 11.28 -3.64 3.61
N ALA A 43 11.45 -2.95 2.48
CA ALA A 43 10.57 -3.04 1.31
C ALA A 43 10.35 -4.50 0.87
N ALA A 44 11.43 -5.29 0.87
CA ALA A 44 11.38 -6.71 0.53
C ALA A 44 10.47 -7.55 1.44
N PHE A 45 10.03 -7.08 2.61
CA PHE A 45 9.07 -7.84 3.43
C PHE A 45 7.69 -7.92 2.80
N HIS A 46 7.29 -6.96 1.98
CA HIS A 46 5.94 -6.91 1.42
C HIS A 46 5.68 -8.04 0.42
N GLY A 47 6.44 -8.05 -0.69
CA GLY A 47 6.22 -8.90 -1.85
C GLY A 47 7.49 -9.58 -2.31
N GLN A 48 8.13 -9.10 -3.36
CA GLN A 48 9.38 -9.65 -3.89
C GLN A 48 10.62 -9.19 -3.08
N PRO A 49 11.73 -9.94 -3.11
CA PRO A 49 11.88 -11.27 -3.69
C PRO A 49 11.12 -12.33 -2.88
N PHE A 50 10.32 -13.15 -3.55
CA PHE A 50 9.53 -14.19 -2.90
C PHE A 50 10.37 -15.25 -2.20
N ARG A 51 9.76 -15.86 -1.17
CA ARG A 51 10.37 -16.88 -0.32
C ARG A 51 9.34 -17.92 0.12
N GLY A 52 9.82 -19.03 0.69
CA GLY A 52 8.94 -20.12 1.12
C GLY A 52 8.19 -20.74 -0.07
N PRO A 53 7.01 -21.36 0.16
CA PRO A 53 6.25 -21.99 -0.90
C PRO A 53 5.85 -21.03 -2.04
N GLY A 54 5.58 -19.76 -1.72
CA GLY A 54 5.24 -18.73 -2.71
C GLY A 54 6.38 -18.34 -3.66
N TYR A 55 7.60 -18.85 -3.44
CA TYR A 55 8.68 -18.73 -4.41
C TYR A 55 8.44 -19.58 -5.67
N SER A 56 7.67 -20.66 -5.59
CA SER A 56 7.45 -21.60 -6.69
C SER A 56 5.99 -21.98 -6.92
N SER A 57 5.07 -21.56 -6.05
CA SER A 57 3.64 -21.81 -6.21
C SER A 57 2.84 -20.51 -6.13
N LYS A 58 1.94 -20.31 -7.10
CA LYS A 58 1.01 -19.17 -7.14
C LYS A 58 -0.11 -19.26 -6.09
N ASP A 59 -0.32 -20.43 -5.50
CA ASP A 59 -1.35 -20.63 -4.46
C ASP A 59 -0.89 -20.11 -3.08
N TRP A 60 0.37 -19.67 -2.98
CA TRP A 60 0.96 -19.05 -1.80
C TRP A 60 1.47 -17.67 -2.13
N TRP A 61 1.31 -16.74 -1.19
CA TRP A 61 1.98 -15.46 -1.25
C TRP A 61 3.43 -15.60 -0.78
N GLY A 62 4.40 -15.25 -1.63
CA GLY A 62 5.81 -15.38 -1.31
C GLY A 62 6.39 -14.23 -0.49
N GLY A 63 5.60 -13.16 -0.26
CA GLY A 63 5.92 -12.06 0.65
C GLY A 63 5.27 -12.24 2.02
N TYR A 64 5.55 -11.34 2.97
CA TYR A 64 4.95 -11.43 4.30
C TYR A 64 3.67 -10.59 4.46
N CYS A 65 3.36 -9.70 3.51
CA CYS A 65 2.17 -8.86 3.64
C CYS A 65 0.88 -9.68 3.67
N HIS A 66 -0.14 -9.13 4.34
CA HIS A 66 -1.46 -9.73 4.46
C HIS A 66 -2.46 -8.87 3.71
N HIS A 67 -3.09 -9.44 2.68
CA HIS A 67 -4.22 -8.86 1.95
C HIS A 67 -5.41 -9.82 1.95
N GLY A 68 -6.62 -9.25 1.85
CA GLY A 68 -7.87 -9.99 1.80
C GLY A 68 -8.14 -10.84 3.04
N ASN A 69 -7.50 -10.53 4.17
CA ASN A 69 -7.70 -11.21 5.44
C ASN A 69 -7.57 -10.25 6.63
N VAL A 70 -8.03 -10.68 7.80
CA VAL A 70 -8.18 -9.85 9.00
C VAL A 70 -6.87 -9.30 9.59
N LEU A 71 -5.71 -9.74 9.12
CA LEU A 71 -4.42 -9.18 9.52
C LEU A 71 -4.00 -7.98 8.67
N PHE A 72 -4.72 -7.61 7.60
CA PHE A 72 -4.36 -6.48 6.72
C PHE A 72 -4.02 -5.19 7.51
N PRO A 73 -4.90 -4.63 8.37
CA PRO A 73 -4.56 -3.40 9.09
C PRO A 73 -3.42 -3.58 10.10
N LEU A 74 -3.37 -4.74 10.76
CA LEU A 74 -2.45 -5.04 11.85
C LEU A 74 -1.02 -5.26 11.36
N TRP A 75 -0.87 -6.03 10.28
CA TRP A 75 0.41 -6.28 9.65
C TRP A 75 1.01 -5.00 9.09
N HIS A 76 0.22 -4.19 8.37
CA HIS A 76 0.69 -2.92 7.83
C HIS A 76 1.02 -1.88 8.91
N ARG A 77 0.30 -1.86 10.04
CA ARG A 77 0.70 -1.07 11.23
C ARG A 77 2.09 -1.47 11.73
N ALA A 78 2.34 -2.77 11.90
CA ALA A 78 3.65 -3.27 12.30
C ALA A 78 4.73 -2.95 11.26
N TYR A 79 4.38 -2.99 9.97
CA TYR A 79 5.30 -2.69 8.89
C TYR A 79 5.73 -1.22 8.84
N VAL A 80 4.79 -0.29 9.00
CA VAL A 80 5.10 1.15 9.11
C VAL A 80 5.95 1.42 10.35
N LEU A 81 5.66 0.77 11.49
CA LEU A 81 6.50 0.86 12.69
C LEU A 81 7.92 0.34 12.45
N ARG A 82 8.08 -0.73 11.68
CA ARG A 82 9.40 -1.28 11.32
C ARG A 82 10.22 -0.29 10.48
N LEU A 83 9.61 0.37 9.50
CA LEU A 83 10.28 1.41 8.74
C LEU A 83 10.61 2.62 9.62
N GLU A 84 9.66 3.10 10.43
CA GLU A 84 9.85 4.22 11.35
C GLU A 84 11.02 3.96 12.32
N ALA A 85 11.15 2.73 12.83
CA ALA A 85 12.30 2.33 13.64
C ALA A 85 13.63 2.40 12.87
N ALA A 86 13.65 2.06 11.58
CA ALA A 86 14.84 2.22 10.74
C ALA A 86 15.18 3.68 10.46
N LEU A 87 14.18 4.53 10.21
CA LEU A 87 14.39 5.96 10.00
C LEU A 87 15.04 6.62 11.24
N ARG A 88 14.66 6.18 12.44
CA ARG A 88 15.22 6.65 13.71
C ARG A 88 16.67 6.20 13.98
N THR A 89 17.22 5.25 13.21
CA THR A 89 18.64 4.89 13.34
C THR A 89 19.57 5.90 12.67
N ILE A 90 19.03 6.79 11.83
CA ILE A 90 19.80 7.80 11.12
C ILE A 90 20.13 8.97 12.08
N PRO A 91 21.41 9.36 12.19
CA PRO A 91 21.82 10.44 13.09
C PRO A 91 21.06 11.73 12.84
N MET A 92 20.73 12.44 13.94
CA MET A 92 19.95 13.68 13.97
C MET A 92 18.47 13.51 13.63
N CYS A 93 17.99 12.27 13.51
CA CYS A 93 16.61 11.92 13.19
C CYS A 93 15.99 10.88 14.12
N GLU A 94 16.56 10.72 15.31
CA GLU A 94 16.12 9.75 16.32
C GLU A 94 14.69 10.04 16.82
N GLY A 95 14.24 11.30 16.69
CA GLY A 95 12.90 11.75 17.07
C GLY A 95 11.84 11.68 15.96
N ILE A 96 12.19 11.21 14.76
CA ILE A 96 11.28 11.25 13.62
C ILE A 96 10.04 10.36 13.87
N SER A 97 8.90 10.85 13.41
CA SER A 97 7.67 10.06 13.27
C SER A 97 7.32 9.98 11.79
N MET A 98 6.99 8.79 11.29
CA MET A 98 6.62 8.59 9.90
C MET A 98 5.36 9.43 9.60
N PRO A 99 5.41 10.44 8.72
CA PRO A 99 4.23 11.22 8.40
C PRO A 99 3.28 10.45 7.48
N TYR A 100 2.03 10.89 7.39
CA TYR A 100 1.04 10.32 6.49
C TYR A 100 0.72 11.25 5.33
N TRP A 101 0.36 10.69 4.18
CA TRP A 101 -0.23 11.43 3.07
C TRP A 101 -1.76 11.42 3.21
N ASN A 102 -2.35 12.56 3.59
CA ASN A 102 -3.78 12.67 3.83
C ASN A 102 -4.61 12.70 2.53
N GLN A 103 -5.08 11.54 2.11
CA GLN A 103 -5.85 11.37 0.87
C GLN A 103 -7.30 11.89 0.97
N MET A 104 -7.73 12.28 2.17
CA MET A 104 -9.04 12.89 2.41
C MET A 104 -9.00 14.43 2.44
N ARG A 105 -7.83 15.04 2.35
CA ARG A 105 -7.71 16.51 2.29
C ARG A 105 -8.29 17.04 0.98
N THR A 106 -9.16 18.05 1.05
CA THR A 106 -9.89 18.63 -0.10
C THR A 106 -9.53 20.09 -0.38
N GLU A 107 -8.75 20.73 0.48
CA GLU A 107 -8.45 22.17 0.45
C GLU A 107 -7.51 22.60 -0.69
N LYS A 108 -6.91 21.65 -1.43
CA LYS A 108 -5.92 21.93 -2.48
C LYS A 108 -6.29 21.26 -3.79
N THR A 109 -6.01 21.95 -4.90
CA THR A 109 -6.19 21.42 -6.27
C THR A 109 -5.20 20.29 -6.59
N LYS A 110 -4.01 20.31 -5.97
CA LYS A 110 -3.06 19.20 -5.97
C LYS A 110 -3.36 18.23 -4.83
N VAL A 111 -3.60 16.97 -5.19
CA VAL A 111 -3.86 15.88 -4.23
C VAL A 111 -2.60 15.11 -3.86
N ILE A 112 -1.58 15.14 -4.72
CA ILE A 112 -0.25 14.58 -4.43
C ILE A 112 0.66 15.70 -3.93
N PRO A 113 1.27 15.56 -2.73
CA PRO A 113 2.29 16.48 -2.24
C PRO A 113 3.48 16.61 -3.18
N ASP A 114 3.95 17.85 -3.39
CA ASP A 114 5.05 18.15 -4.32
C ASP A 114 6.34 17.38 -4.01
N ILE A 115 6.58 17.06 -2.72
CA ILE A 115 7.72 16.27 -2.27
C ILE A 115 7.77 14.86 -2.87
N PHE A 116 6.68 14.33 -3.41
CA PHE A 116 6.68 13.03 -4.09
C PHE A 116 6.97 13.14 -5.59
N VAL A 117 6.85 14.32 -6.19
CA VAL A 117 6.99 14.52 -7.65
C VAL A 117 8.19 15.40 -8.03
N GLN A 118 8.80 16.10 -7.07
CA GLN A 118 10.06 16.81 -7.28
C GLN A 118 11.25 15.84 -7.31
N GLN A 119 12.09 15.92 -8.33
CA GLN A 119 13.25 15.03 -8.49
C GLN A 119 14.43 15.38 -7.58
N SER A 120 14.54 16.65 -7.17
CA SER A 120 15.62 17.14 -6.33
C SER A 120 15.10 17.82 -5.06
N TYR A 121 15.96 17.86 -4.05
CA TYR A 121 15.69 18.52 -2.78
C TYR A 121 16.95 19.25 -2.30
N ASN A 122 16.78 20.42 -1.69
CA ASN A 122 17.89 21.17 -1.07
C ASN A 122 17.98 20.81 0.41
N LEU A 123 18.90 19.90 0.76
CA LEU A 123 19.14 19.46 2.14
C LEU A 123 20.37 20.19 2.69
N ASP A 124 20.19 21.00 3.73
CA ASP A 124 21.27 21.74 4.41
C ASP A 124 22.12 22.60 3.44
N GLY A 125 21.50 23.20 2.41
CA GLY A 125 22.20 24.00 1.41
C GLY A 125 22.82 23.19 0.25
N LYS A 126 22.67 21.86 0.24
CA LYS A 126 23.15 20.98 -0.82
C LYS A 126 21.98 20.37 -1.60
N VAL A 127 22.00 20.58 -2.91
CA VAL A 127 21.05 19.91 -3.83
C VAL A 127 21.40 18.43 -3.92
N ILE A 128 20.40 17.59 -3.69
CA ILE A 128 20.46 16.12 -3.75
C ILE A 128 19.30 15.57 -4.57
N GLU A 129 19.42 14.33 -5.04
CA GLU A 129 18.26 13.56 -5.50
C GLU A 129 17.29 13.36 -4.34
N ASN A 130 16.01 13.55 -4.60
CA ASN A 130 14.97 13.42 -3.59
C ASN A 130 14.67 11.93 -3.34
N PRO A 131 14.97 11.40 -2.14
CA PRO A 131 14.75 9.98 -1.82
C PRO A 131 13.26 9.58 -1.76
N LEU A 132 12.33 10.54 -1.82
CA LEU A 132 10.88 10.27 -1.83
C LEU A 132 10.27 10.28 -3.25
N TYR A 133 11.05 10.69 -4.26
CA TYR A 133 10.62 10.72 -5.65
C TYR A 133 10.49 9.30 -6.22
N SER A 134 11.56 8.52 -6.10
CA SER A 134 11.67 7.13 -6.54
C SER A 134 12.73 6.42 -5.71
N TYR A 135 12.86 5.11 -5.89
CA TYR A 135 13.90 4.31 -5.29
C TYR A 135 14.71 3.56 -6.34
N LYS A 136 16.04 3.60 -6.20
CA LYS A 136 16.98 2.88 -7.06
C LYS A 136 17.45 1.59 -6.41
N PHE A 137 17.23 0.47 -7.08
CA PHE A 137 17.57 -0.86 -6.60
C PHE A 137 19.09 -1.05 -6.53
N GLN A 138 19.62 -1.31 -5.34
CA GLN A 138 21.04 -1.67 -5.13
C GLN A 138 21.31 -3.12 -5.53
N ARG A 139 20.28 -3.96 -5.54
CA ARG A 139 20.31 -5.38 -5.92
C ARG A 139 19.05 -5.74 -6.69
N GLY A 140 19.19 -6.58 -7.72
CA GLY A 140 18.06 -7.11 -8.46
C GLY A 140 17.52 -8.43 -7.89
N PHE A 141 16.40 -8.88 -8.43
CA PHE A 141 15.84 -10.21 -8.19
C PHE A 141 15.18 -10.75 -9.46
N PHE A 142 14.98 -12.07 -9.50
CA PHE A 142 14.16 -12.71 -10.51
C PHE A 142 12.86 -13.16 -9.89
N ASP A 143 11.75 -12.85 -10.56
CA ASP A 143 10.48 -13.50 -10.31
C ASP A 143 10.60 -14.95 -10.81
N ASN A 144 10.37 -15.90 -9.91
CA ASN A 144 10.49 -17.31 -10.22
C ASN A 144 9.16 -17.92 -10.65
N LEU A 145 8.02 -17.31 -10.27
CA LEU A 145 6.70 -17.79 -10.67
C LEU A 145 6.51 -17.59 -12.18
N SER A 146 6.86 -16.41 -12.69
CA SER A 146 6.83 -16.09 -14.12
C SER A 146 7.69 -17.03 -14.97
N ARG A 147 8.83 -17.50 -14.43
CA ARG A 147 9.75 -18.41 -15.12
C ARG A 147 9.31 -19.87 -15.08
N MET A 148 8.54 -20.28 -14.08
CA MET A 148 8.14 -21.67 -13.88
C MET A 148 6.75 -22.01 -14.39
N ASN A 149 5.84 -21.02 -14.48
CA ASN A 149 4.47 -21.24 -14.92
C ASN A 149 4.24 -20.52 -16.25
N GLU A 150 4.01 -21.26 -17.33
CA GLU A 150 3.68 -20.69 -18.65
C GLU A 150 2.39 -19.84 -18.62
N ASP A 151 1.53 -20.04 -17.62
CA ASP A 151 0.29 -19.29 -17.41
C ASP A 151 0.50 -17.92 -16.73
N THR A 152 1.62 -17.69 -16.03
CA THR A 152 1.92 -16.37 -15.44
C THR A 152 2.51 -15.46 -16.50
N LYS A 153 1.64 -14.61 -17.07
CA LYS A 153 1.95 -13.73 -18.21
C LYS A 153 2.81 -12.50 -17.87
N VAL A 154 3.05 -12.24 -16.58
CA VAL A 154 3.68 -11.01 -16.10
C VAL A 154 4.93 -11.38 -15.30
N ASP A 155 6.06 -10.78 -15.64
CA ASP A 155 7.36 -11.02 -14.99
C ASP A 155 7.78 -9.81 -14.16
N PHE A 156 7.68 -9.93 -12.83
CA PHE A 156 8.00 -8.84 -11.90
C PHE A 156 9.50 -8.69 -11.59
N SER A 157 10.37 -9.44 -12.26
CA SER A 157 11.83 -9.33 -12.12
C SER A 157 12.32 -7.89 -12.24
N LYS A 158 13.16 -7.45 -11.30
CA LYS A 158 13.81 -6.13 -11.35
C LYS A 158 15.33 -6.29 -11.35
N PRO A 159 16.06 -5.73 -12.33
CA PRO A 159 17.52 -5.74 -12.32
C PRO A 159 18.08 -4.75 -11.29
N LYS A 160 19.35 -4.94 -10.92
CA LYS A 160 20.10 -3.91 -10.19
C LYS A 160 20.11 -2.61 -10.99
N GLY A 161 19.88 -1.48 -10.32
CA GLY A 161 19.83 -0.16 -10.92
C GLY A 161 18.47 0.21 -11.52
N TYR A 162 17.47 -0.68 -11.46
CA TYR A 162 16.07 -0.33 -11.70
C TYR A 162 15.64 0.80 -10.77
N GLU A 163 14.88 1.76 -11.28
CA GLU A 163 14.29 2.84 -10.50
C GLU A 163 12.77 2.68 -10.52
N THR A 164 12.14 2.74 -9.35
CA THR A 164 10.68 2.62 -9.25
C THR A 164 9.98 3.73 -9.98
N VAL A 165 8.85 3.42 -10.61
CA VAL A 165 8.06 4.40 -11.37
C VAL A 165 6.60 4.37 -10.94
N ARG A 166 5.94 5.50 -11.18
CA ARG A 166 4.49 5.70 -10.97
C ARG A 166 3.83 6.01 -12.30
N TYR A 167 2.49 6.04 -12.33
CA TYR A 167 1.76 6.56 -13.48
C TYR A 167 2.32 7.92 -13.94
N PRO A 168 2.42 8.17 -15.26
CA PRO A 168 1.99 7.33 -16.38
C PRO A 168 3.04 6.34 -16.89
N TYR A 169 4.16 6.14 -16.18
CA TYR A 169 5.22 5.24 -16.63
C TYR A 169 4.91 3.76 -16.31
N SER A 170 5.61 2.86 -17.01
CA SER A 170 5.61 1.43 -16.75
C SER A 170 6.93 0.96 -16.17
N GLY A 171 6.85 0.14 -15.13
CA GLY A 171 7.96 -0.47 -14.40
C GLY A 171 8.12 -1.96 -14.67
N LEU A 172 7.33 -2.54 -15.59
CA LEU A 172 7.38 -3.97 -15.88
C LEU A 172 8.55 -4.28 -16.82
N VAL A 173 9.68 -4.65 -16.23
CA VAL A 173 10.98 -4.79 -16.92
C VAL A 173 11.49 -6.22 -16.99
N GLY A 174 10.62 -7.20 -16.71
CA GLY A 174 10.88 -8.60 -17.01
C GLY A 174 11.14 -8.82 -18.51
N LEU A 175 11.79 -9.94 -18.84
CA LEU A 175 12.23 -10.21 -20.22
C LEU A 175 11.11 -10.12 -21.27
N PRO A 176 9.88 -10.62 -21.01
CA PRO A 176 8.77 -10.51 -21.96
C PRO A 176 8.26 -9.08 -22.17
N ASP A 177 8.42 -8.20 -21.18
CA ASP A 177 7.74 -6.91 -21.11
C ASP A 177 8.66 -5.71 -21.40
N ILE A 178 9.97 -5.87 -21.23
CA ILE A 178 10.94 -4.77 -21.27
C ILE A 178 10.89 -3.94 -22.56
N GLN A 179 10.61 -4.56 -23.72
CA GLN A 179 10.50 -3.84 -24.98
C GLN A 179 9.27 -2.95 -25.02
N ARG A 180 8.11 -3.47 -24.59
CA ARG A 180 6.85 -2.71 -24.51
C ARG A 180 6.97 -1.56 -23.52
N THR A 181 7.55 -1.83 -22.35
CA THR A 181 7.81 -0.81 -21.32
C THR A 181 8.71 0.31 -21.82
N ARG A 182 9.80 -0.01 -22.54
CA ARG A 182 10.67 1.02 -23.15
C ARG A 182 9.92 1.86 -24.17
N GLN A 183 9.16 1.24 -25.07
CA GLN A 183 8.39 1.96 -26.08
C GLN A 183 7.35 2.89 -25.42
N HIS A 184 6.58 2.39 -24.45
CA HIS A 184 5.61 3.18 -23.69
C HIS A 184 6.26 4.38 -23.00
N ASN A 185 7.33 4.15 -22.23
CA ASN A 185 8.02 5.21 -21.50
C ASN A 185 8.70 6.22 -22.45
N GLU A 186 9.23 5.77 -23.59
CA GLU A 186 9.74 6.64 -24.65
C GLU A 186 8.64 7.50 -25.25
N THR A 187 7.45 6.96 -25.49
CA THR A 187 6.29 7.74 -25.97
C THR A 187 5.91 8.83 -24.98
N ILE A 188 5.77 8.49 -23.68
CA ILE A 188 5.52 9.48 -22.63
C ILE A 188 6.61 10.56 -22.59
N SER A 189 7.86 10.19 -22.88
CA SER A 189 9.02 11.10 -22.84
C SER A 189 9.22 11.91 -24.13
N ARG A 190 8.76 11.41 -25.30
CA ARG A 190 8.93 12.03 -26.63
C ARG A 190 7.70 12.81 -27.09
N GLU A 191 6.50 12.32 -26.81
CA GLU A 191 5.24 12.93 -27.27
C GLU A 191 4.76 14.01 -26.30
N GLY A 192 5.27 15.24 -26.38
CA GLY A 192 4.55 16.46 -25.96
C GLY A 192 3.95 16.55 -24.53
N ASN A 193 4.15 15.56 -23.67
CA ASN A 193 3.46 15.40 -22.40
C ASN A 193 4.35 15.97 -21.30
N LYS A 194 4.44 17.30 -21.32
CA LYS A 194 5.42 18.09 -20.56
C LYS A 194 5.28 17.99 -19.03
N ASP A 195 4.29 17.25 -18.53
CA ASP A 195 3.99 17.19 -17.10
C ASP A 195 3.48 15.79 -16.65
N PRO A 196 4.37 14.79 -16.52
CA PRO A 196 4.02 13.50 -15.91
C PRO A 196 3.50 13.63 -14.47
N ALA A 197 3.98 14.62 -13.72
CA ALA A 197 3.51 14.90 -12.37
C ALA A 197 2.05 15.39 -12.35
N GLY A 198 1.69 16.26 -13.30
CA GLY A 198 0.33 16.71 -13.54
C GLY A 198 -0.60 15.56 -13.87
N GLN A 199 -0.21 14.67 -14.78
CA GLN A 199 -1.00 13.48 -15.13
C GLN A 199 -1.22 12.54 -13.93
N LEU A 200 -0.16 12.27 -13.16
CA LEU A 200 -0.28 11.49 -11.93
C LEU A 200 -1.25 12.15 -10.94
N ASN A 201 -1.13 13.46 -10.75
CA ASN A 201 -2.02 14.19 -9.84
C ASN A 201 -3.48 14.17 -10.33
N GLU A 202 -3.72 14.35 -11.63
CA GLU A 202 -5.06 14.26 -12.23
C GLU A 202 -5.66 12.86 -12.09
N ASN A 203 -4.89 11.80 -12.39
CA ASN A 203 -5.35 10.43 -12.25
C ASN A 203 -5.72 10.12 -10.79
N VAL A 204 -4.84 10.43 -9.85
CA VAL A 204 -5.11 10.22 -8.43
C VAL A 204 -6.33 11.04 -7.98
N LYS A 205 -6.47 12.28 -8.45
CA LYS A 205 -7.63 13.12 -8.13
C LYS A 205 -8.93 12.47 -8.61
N ASP A 206 -8.97 11.95 -9.84
CA ASP A 206 -10.15 11.28 -10.39
C ASP A 206 -10.55 10.04 -9.59
N TRP A 207 -9.56 9.22 -9.18
CA TRP A 207 -9.79 8.07 -8.31
C TRP A 207 -10.31 8.47 -6.92
N LEU A 208 -9.77 9.55 -6.33
CA LEU A 208 -10.20 10.05 -5.03
C LEU A 208 -11.61 10.65 -5.05
N GLU A 209 -11.97 11.39 -6.10
CA GLU A 209 -13.22 12.16 -6.22
C GLU A 209 -14.39 11.36 -6.78
N GLY A 210 -14.13 10.41 -7.67
CA GLY A 210 -15.19 9.56 -8.20
C GLY A 210 -15.91 10.12 -9.43
N ASN A 211 -15.20 10.87 -10.28
CA ASN A 211 -15.79 11.58 -11.42
C ASN A 211 -16.33 10.66 -12.54
N HIS A 212 -16.17 9.34 -12.43
CA HIS A 212 -16.60 8.36 -13.43
C HIS A 212 -17.77 7.53 -12.88
N LYS A 213 -18.87 7.45 -13.64
CA LYS A 213 -20.03 6.62 -13.29
C LYS A 213 -19.94 5.27 -13.99
N VAL A 214 -20.17 4.18 -13.26
CA VAL A 214 -20.33 2.84 -13.86
C VAL A 214 -21.74 2.76 -14.47
N ALA A 215 -21.83 2.56 -15.78
CA ALA A 215 -23.11 2.43 -16.48
C ALA A 215 -23.78 1.07 -16.19
N GLY A 216 -25.10 1.05 -16.03
CA GLY A 216 -25.89 -0.19 -15.94
C GLY A 216 -26.28 -0.65 -14.52
N LEU A 217 -25.86 0.05 -13.47
CA LEU A 217 -26.33 -0.17 -12.10
C LEU A 217 -27.35 0.90 -11.69
N SER A 218 -28.22 0.59 -10.72
CA SER A 218 -29.11 1.60 -10.13
C SER A 218 -28.31 2.80 -9.60
N PRO A 219 -28.87 4.03 -9.53
CA PRO A 219 -28.15 5.20 -9.00
C PRO A 219 -27.55 4.97 -7.61
N ARG A 220 -28.23 4.17 -6.78
CA ARG A 220 -27.78 3.82 -5.44
C ARG A 220 -26.61 2.84 -5.44
N LEU A 221 -26.71 1.74 -6.19
CA LEU A 221 -25.60 0.78 -6.30
C LEU A 221 -24.43 1.36 -7.09
N SER A 222 -24.66 2.15 -8.14
CA SER A 222 -23.59 2.82 -8.90
C SER A 222 -22.76 3.79 -8.03
N GLU A 223 -23.36 4.41 -7.00
CA GLU A 223 -22.64 5.27 -6.06
C GLU A 223 -21.80 4.49 -5.03
N GLU A 224 -22.15 3.24 -4.74
CA GLU A 224 -21.49 2.39 -3.72
C GLU A 224 -20.49 1.40 -4.33
N THR A 225 -20.80 0.91 -5.53
CA THR A 225 -19.94 0.07 -6.38
C THR A 225 -19.03 0.89 -7.27
N ASN A 226 -19.11 2.23 -7.25
CA ASN A 226 -18.23 3.07 -8.05
C ASN A 226 -16.80 2.62 -7.80
N VAL A 227 -16.07 2.20 -8.83
CA VAL A 227 -14.71 1.67 -8.63
C VAL A 227 -13.78 2.80 -8.16
N THR A 228 -14.17 4.05 -8.41
CA THR A 228 -13.54 5.29 -7.94
C THR A 228 -14.20 5.83 -6.66
N ALA A 229 -14.03 7.11 -6.32
CA ALA A 229 -14.55 7.78 -5.13
C ALA A 229 -13.92 7.32 -3.79
N MET A 230 -12.59 7.15 -3.76
CA MET A 230 -11.90 6.62 -2.58
C MET A 230 -12.15 7.44 -1.30
N ARG A 231 -12.34 8.76 -1.40
CA ARG A 231 -12.68 9.60 -0.24
C ARG A 231 -14.00 9.20 0.42
N LYS A 232 -15.03 8.92 -0.38
CA LYS A 232 -16.33 8.44 0.11
C LYS A 232 -16.18 7.05 0.73
N LYS A 233 -15.39 6.17 0.10
CA LYS A 233 -15.11 4.83 0.61
C LYS A 233 -14.34 4.84 1.94
N TYR A 234 -13.40 5.77 2.15
CA TYR A 234 -12.78 5.97 3.45
C TYR A 234 -13.84 6.33 4.52
N MET A 235 -14.75 7.26 4.22
CA MET A 235 -15.84 7.60 5.14
C MET A 235 -16.76 6.41 5.44
N HIS A 236 -17.12 5.62 4.42
CA HIS A 236 -17.93 4.42 4.61
C HIS A 236 -17.20 3.35 5.43
N SER A 237 -15.89 3.19 5.25
CA SER A 237 -15.11 2.23 6.05
C SER A 237 -15.11 2.57 7.54
N LEU A 238 -15.15 3.85 7.92
CA LEU A 238 -15.28 4.26 9.31
C LEU A 238 -16.61 3.81 9.94
N GLN A 239 -17.63 3.51 9.12
CA GLN A 239 -18.94 3.04 9.57
C GLN A 239 -19.05 1.50 9.64
N ALA A 240 -18.01 0.76 9.25
CA ALA A 240 -18.02 -0.69 9.30
C ALA A 240 -18.30 -1.19 10.74
N PRO A 241 -19.29 -2.09 10.93
CA PRO A 241 -19.88 -2.37 12.25
C PRO A 241 -19.00 -3.20 13.18
N ASN A 242 -17.96 -3.87 12.67
CA ASN A 242 -17.03 -4.67 13.45
C ASN A 242 -15.66 -4.74 12.74
N TYR A 243 -14.63 -5.14 13.48
CA TYR A 243 -13.26 -5.18 12.96
C TYR A 243 -13.09 -6.17 11.80
N THR A 244 -13.73 -7.34 11.84
CA THR A 244 -13.62 -8.36 10.79
C THR A 244 -13.96 -7.76 9.41
N VAL A 245 -15.11 -7.11 9.28
CA VAL A 245 -15.56 -6.53 8.00
C VAL A 245 -14.96 -5.16 7.69
N PHE A 246 -14.51 -4.42 8.72
CA PHE A 246 -13.67 -3.24 8.53
C PHE A 246 -12.35 -3.61 7.86
N SER A 247 -11.73 -4.69 8.32
CA SER A 247 -10.31 -4.97 8.07
C SER A 247 -9.96 -5.30 6.63
N ASN A 248 -10.82 -6.03 5.90
CA ASN A 248 -10.45 -6.61 4.63
C ASN A 248 -11.64 -6.83 3.68
N THR A 249 -11.29 -6.93 2.40
CA THR A 249 -12.23 -7.08 1.28
C THR A 249 -13.03 -8.39 1.31
N THR A 250 -12.40 -9.52 1.66
CA THR A 250 -13.05 -10.84 1.70
C THR A 250 -14.17 -10.89 2.73
N SER A 251 -13.92 -10.41 3.94
CA SER A 251 -14.92 -10.34 5.01
C SER A 251 -16.04 -9.37 4.69
N ALA A 252 -15.73 -8.19 4.15
CA ALA A 252 -16.76 -7.21 3.77
C ALA A 252 -17.66 -7.74 2.65
N ALA A 253 -17.10 -8.40 1.63
CA ALA A 253 -17.87 -9.01 0.56
C ALA A 253 -18.84 -10.06 1.11
N LYS A 254 -18.34 -11.01 1.92
CA LYS A 254 -19.19 -12.04 2.52
C LYS A 254 -20.29 -11.45 3.41
N TRP A 255 -19.97 -10.41 4.18
CA TRP A 255 -20.97 -9.73 5.01
C TRP A 255 -22.08 -9.11 4.19
N ASN A 256 -21.73 -8.48 3.07
CA ASN A 256 -22.72 -7.90 2.18
C ASN A 256 -23.60 -8.98 1.54
N ASP A 257 -23.03 -10.13 1.16
CA ASP A 257 -23.80 -11.27 0.65
C ASP A 257 -24.78 -11.81 1.72
N ASP A 258 -24.30 -12.01 2.94
CA ASP A 258 -25.09 -12.57 4.05
C ASP A 258 -26.26 -11.68 4.47
N ASN A 259 -26.06 -10.36 4.43
CA ASN A 259 -27.04 -9.41 4.94
C ASN A 259 -27.94 -8.83 3.83
N PHE A 260 -27.44 -8.76 2.60
CA PHE A 260 -28.09 -8.00 1.52
C PHE A 260 -28.21 -8.77 0.20
N GLY A 261 -27.59 -9.94 0.05
CA GLY A 261 -27.57 -10.68 -1.22
C GLY A 261 -28.93 -11.19 -1.71
N GLN A 262 -29.96 -11.19 -0.86
CA GLN A 262 -31.35 -11.55 -1.22
C GLN A 262 -32.25 -10.34 -1.47
N LEU A 263 -31.75 -9.12 -1.28
CA LEU A 263 -32.52 -7.90 -1.46
C LEU A 263 -32.45 -7.42 -2.91
N THR A 264 -33.51 -6.76 -3.36
CA THR A 264 -33.46 -6.02 -4.64
C THR A 264 -32.66 -4.73 -4.48
N ASP A 265 -32.12 -4.19 -5.57
CA ASP A 265 -31.40 -2.90 -5.61
C ASP A 265 -32.12 -1.76 -4.87
N ALA A 266 -33.45 -1.70 -4.94
CA ALA A 266 -34.24 -0.66 -4.29
C ALA A 266 -34.27 -0.80 -2.76
N GLN A 267 -34.11 -2.02 -2.26
CA GLN A 267 -34.19 -2.39 -0.85
C GLN A 267 -32.81 -2.41 -0.17
N THR A 268 -31.74 -2.65 -0.92
CA THR A 268 -30.38 -2.77 -0.39
C THR A 268 -29.92 -1.47 0.30
N PRO A 269 -29.50 -1.51 1.58
CA PRO A 269 -28.93 -0.35 2.26
C PRO A 269 -27.51 -0.08 1.75
N ALA A 270 -26.84 0.92 2.34
CA ALA A 270 -25.45 1.16 2.01
C ALA A 270 -24.57 -0.04 2.39
N LEU A 271 -23.83 -0.56 1.41
CA LEU A 271 -22.96 -1.72 1.62
C LEU A 271 -21.83 -1.40 2.59
N VAL A 272 -21.40 -2.41 3.36
CA VAL A 272 -20.20 -2.32 4.19
C VAL A 272 -18.99 -2.23 3.28
N VAL A 273 -18.11 -1.27 3.58
CA VAL A 273 -16.85 -1.04 2.87
C VAL A 273 -15.70 -1.33 3.81
N SER A 274 -14.78 -2.23 3.44
CA SER A 274 -13.54 -2.43 4.19
C SER A 274 -12.55 -1.28 3.96
N ILE A 275 -11.63 -1.03 4.89
CA ILE A 275 -10.54 -0.05 4.69
C ILE A 275 -9.58 -0.47 3.57
N GLU A 276 -9.46 -1.77 3.31
CA GLU A 276 -8.65 -2.30 2.22
C GLU A 276 -9.20 -1.90 0.84
N THR A 277 -10.51 -1.63 0.72
CA THR A 277 -11.12 -1.20 -0.54
C THR A 277 -10.60 0.17 -1.03
N PRO A 278 -10.68 1.27 -0.27
CA PRO A 278 -10.10 2.54 -0.69
C PRO A 278 -8.57 2.53 -0.75
N HIS A 279 -7.90 1.71 0.07
CA HIS A 279 -6.47 1.43 -0.05
C HIS A 279 -6.12 0.91 -1.46
N ASN A 280 -6.80 -0.15 -1.92
CA ASN A 280 -6.53 -0.78 -3.21
C ASN A 280 -6.71 0.23 -4.36
N GLY A 281 -7.75 1.07 -4.32
CA GLY A 281 -7.95 2.05 -5.38
C GLY A 281 -6.86 3.12 -5.43
N VAL A 282 -6.24 3.49 -4.31
CA VAL A 282 -5.11 4.43 -4.30
C VAL A 282 -3.83 3.78 -4.83
N HIS A 283 -3.59 2.51 -4.53
CA HIS A 283 -2.52 1.72 -5.16
C HIS A 283 -2.65 1.72 -6.68
N LEU A 284 -3.84 1.41 -7.19
CA LEU A 284 -4.13 1.40 -8.63
C LEU A 284 -3.96 2.79 -9.27
N ALA A 285 -4.44 3.84 -8.59
CA ALA A 285 -4.33 5.22 -9.07
C ALA A 285 -2.88 5.71 -9.20
N VAL A 286 -2.03 5.36 -8.23
CA VAL A 286 -0.61 5.75 -8.23
C VAL A 286 0.20 4.86 -9.19
N GLY A 287 -0.12 3.56 -9.23
CA GLY A 287 0.55 2.55 -10.04
C GLY A 287 0.18 2.54 -11.52
N GLY A 288 -0.89 3.24 -11.90
CA GLY A 288 -1.18 3.51 -13.31
C GLY A 288 -2.19 2.60 -13.97
N PHE A 289 -3.19 2.18 -13.21
CA PHE A 289 -4.45 1.74 -13.77
C PHE A 289 -5.34 2.96 -14.00
N ASP A 290 -5.84 3.10 -15.24
CA ASP A 290 -6.91 4.04 -15.53
C ASP A 290 -8.18 3.66 -14.74
N PRO A 291 -8.98 4.64 -14.29
CA PRO A 291 -10.30 4.39 -13.72
C PRO A 291 -11.16 3.52 -14.65
N PRO A 292 -11.96 2.58 -14.12
CA PRO A 292 -12.90 1.83 -14.92
C PRO A 292 -13.88 2.76 -15.66
N GLY A 293 -14.02 2.55 -16.97
CA GLY A 293 -14.82 3.41 -17.86
C GLY A 293 -14.01 4.33 -18.76
N ARG A 294 -12.67 4.42 -18.59
CA ARG A 294 -11.77 4.90 -19.65
C ARG A 294 -11.44 3.76 -20.62
N PRO A 295 -11.14 4.03 -21.90
CA PRO A 295 -10.61 3.01 -22.80
C PRO A 295 -9.41 2.34 -22.13
N VAL A 296 -9.34 1.01 -22.13
CA VAL A 296 -8.19 0.24 -21.63
C VAL A 296 -6.98 0.65 -22.47
N GLY A 297 -6.23 1.64 -21.98
CA GLY A 297 -5.24 2.37 -22.77
C GLY A 297 -3.93 2.59 -22.03
N SER A 298 -3.90 2.59 -20.69
CA SER A 298 -2.64 2.66 -19.97
C SER A 298 -1.86 1.33 -20.08
N GLN A 299 -0.80 1.32 -20.89
CA GLN A 299 0.30 0.35 -20.74
C GLN A 299 1.17 0.67 -19.51
N ALA A 300 0.73 1.62 -18.66
CA ALA A 300 1.38 1.99 -17.41
C ALA A 300 1.22 0.85 -16.40
N SER A 301 2.31 0.53 -15.73
CA SER A 301 2.40 -0.53 -14.72
C SER A 301 3.52 -0.15 -13.76
N GLY A 302 3.33 0.98 -13.06
CA GLY A 302 4.20 1.44 -12.00
C GLY A 302 4.11 0.56 -10.77
N ASP A 303 5.17 0.57 -9.96
CA ASP A 303 5.36 -0.40 -8.87
C ASP A 303 4.21 -0.38 -7.84
N MET A 304 3.66 0.80 -7.53
CA MET A 304 2.54 0.94 -6.59
C MET A 304 1.26 0.20 -7.01
N GLY A 305 1.13 -0.23 -8.27
CA GLY A 305 -0.07 -0.84 -8.82
C GLY A 305 -0.23 -2.33 -8.53
N GLU A 306 0.78 -2.95 -7.91
CA GLU A 306 0.84 -4.38 -7.67
C GLU A 306 1.52 -4.68 -6.32
N ASN A 307 1.27 -5.87 -5.74
CA ASN A 307 1.76 -6.20 -4.40
C ASN A 307 3.21 -6.71 -4.37
N ASP A 308 3.73 -7.21 -5.49
CA ASP A 308 5.09 -7.73 -5.67
C ASP A 308 6.15 -6.65 -5.40
N THR A 309 6.02 -5.44 -5.95
CA THR A 309 7.02 -4.36 -5.81
C THR A 309 6.52 -3.02 -5.28
N ALA A 310 5.22 -2.83 -4.98
CA ALA A 310 4.71 -1.54 -4.49
C ALA A 310 5.51 -0.91 -3.35
N SER A 311 5.93 -1.69 -2.37
CA SER A 311 6.63 -1.13 -1.20
C SER A 311 8.06 -0.68 -1.45
N PHE A 312 8.63 -0.94 -2.63
CA PHE A 312 9.87 -0.31 -3.05
C PHE A 312 9.67 1.15 -3.46
N ASP A 313 8.45 1.59 -3.76
CA ASP A 313 8.16 3.00 -3.94
C ASP A 313 8.07 3.69 -2.55
N PRO A 314 8.86 4.74 -2.26
CA PRO A 314 8.81 5.43 -0.98
C PRO A 314 7.41 5.94 -0.57
N LEU A 315 6.57 6.32 -1.54
CA LEU A 315 5.20 6.82 -1.30
C LEU A 315 4.32 5.77 -0.62
N PHE A 316 4.59 4.47 -0.84
CA PHE A 316 3.92 3.35 -0.18
C PHE A 316 3.75 3.58 1.32
N PHE A 317 4.84 3.94 2.00
CA PHE A 317 4.81 4.06 3.45
C PHE A 317 4.00 5.26 3.94
N PHE A 318 3.89 6.33 3.15
CA PHE A 318 3.05 7.49 3.48
C PHE A 318 1.57 7.17 3.24
N HIS A 319 1.27 6.39 2.21
CA HIS A 319 -0.05 5.82 1.98
C HIS A 319 -0.47 4.90 3.15
N HIS A 320 0.36 3.92 3.51
CA HIS A 320 0.05 3.00 4.60
C HIS A 320 0.03 3.65 5.98
N THR A 321 0.78 4.73 6.21
CA THR A 321 0.66 5.53 7.44
C THR A 321 -0.70 6.23 7.50
N PHE A 322 -1.27 6.63 6.35
CA PHE A 322 -2.63 7.16 6.28
C PHE A 322 -3.67 6.06 6.55
N ILE A 323 -3.49 4.86 5.98
CA ILE A 323 -4.35 3.71 6.29
C ILE A 323 -4.34 3.39 7.78
N ASP A 324 -3.16 3.40 8.41
CA ASP A 324 -3.02 3.20 9.85
C ASP A 324 -3.74 4.29 10.67
N LYS A 325 -3.69 5.54 10.21
CA LYS A 325 -4.47 6.64 10.81
C LYS A 325 -5.98 6.41 10.69
N ILE A 326 -6.49 5.93 9.55
CA ILE A 326 -7.91 5.62 9.38
C ILE A 326 -8.31 4.45 10.27
N PHE A 327 -7.47 3.42 10.36
CA PHE A 327 -7.67 2.31 11.30
C PHE A 327 -7.75 2.80 12.75
N TRP A 328 -6.80 3.63 13.20
CA TRP A 328 -6.87 4.24 14.53
C TRP A 328 -8.14 5.09 14.74
N SER A 329 -8.59 5.81 13.71
CA SER A 329 -9.82 6.60 13.78
C SER A 329 -11.06 5.70 13.92
N TRP A 330 -11.13 4.59 13.20
CA TRP A 330 -12.17 3.55 13.36
C TRP A 330 -12.14 2.99 14.79
N GLN A 331 -10.96 2.65 15.33
CA GLN A 331 -10.84 2.17 16.70
C GLN A 331 -11.38 3.16 17.73
N ILE A 332 -11.15 4.46 17.56
CA ILE A 332 -11.71 5.49 18.45
C ILE A 332 -13.25 5.52 18.33
N LEU A 333 -13.78 5.58 17.10
CA LEU A 333 -15.22 5.68 16.85
C LEU A 333 -15.99 4.47 17.37
N HIS A 334 -15.39 3.29 17.33
CA HIS A 334 -15.97 2.01 17.77
C HIS A 334 -15.46 1.55 19.14
N GLN A 335 -14.85 2.43 19.93
CA GLN A 335 -14.34 2.15 21.29
C GLN A 335 -13.45 0.89 21.38
N SER A 336 -12.69 0.63 20.31
CA SER A 336 -11.86 -0.55 20.09
C SER A 336 -10.36 -0.21 20.17
N THR A 337 -9.97 0.74 21.03
CA THR A 337 -8.58 1.22 21.18
C THR A 337 -7.70 0.23 21.94
N ASP A 338 -8.28 -0.55 22.84
CA ASP A 338 -7.55 -1.46 23.73
C ASP A 338 -7.73 -2.94 23.38
N SER A 339 -8.80 -3.28 22.66
CA SER A 339 -9.11 -4.64 22.20
C SER A 339 -9.80 -4.60 20.84
N LEU A 340 -9.60 -5.68 20.08
CA LEU A 340 -10.32 -5.97 18.83
C LEU A 340 -11.00 -7.33 19.00
N GLU A 341 -12.11 -7.51 18.30
CA GLU A 341 -12.82 -8.79 18.25
C GLU A 341 -12.92 -9.27 16.80
N LEU A 342 -12.84 -10.58 16.63
CA LEU A 342 -13.00 -11.25 15.34
C LEU A 342 -14.23 -12.14 15.36
N ILE A 343 -14.98 -12.12 14.27
CA ILE A 343 -15.89 -13.21 13.93
C ILE A 343 -15.01 -14.39 13.52
N LEU A 344 -14.92 -15.39 14.40
CA LEU A 344 -14.11 -16.58 14.17
C LEU A 344 -14.63 -17.36 12.97
N GLU A 345 -13.72 -17.94 12.19
CA GLU A 345 -14.01 -18.80 11.05
C GLU A 345 -14.82 -18.13 9.92
N TYR A 346 -14.90 -16.80 9.93
CA TYR A 346 -15.53 -16.00 8.88
C TYR A 346 -14.58 -15.86 7.67
N PRO A 347 -15.06 -15.78 6.43
CA PRO A 347 -14.21 -15.50 5.28
C PRO A 347 -13.34 -14.25 5.50
N GLY A 348 -12.05 -14.35 5.18
CA GLY A 348 -11.00 -13.42 5.59
C GLY A 348 -10.26 -13.84 6.87
N THR A 349 -10.65 -14.94 7.53
CA THR A 349 -9.94 -15.51 8.68
C THR A 349 -9.25 -16.83 8.37
N ASN A 350 -9.17 -17.28 7.11
CA ASN A 350 -8.38 -18.45 6.75
C ASN A 350 -7.14 -18.06 5.94
N SER A 351 -6.03 -18.76 6.17
CA SER A 351 -4.78 -18.58 5.44
C SER A 351 -4.87 -18.76 3.92
N VAL A 352 -5.87 -19.51 3.41
CA VAL A 352 -6.05 -19.71 1.96
C VAL A 352 -6.97 -18.66 1.32
N ASP A 353 -7.51 -17.74 2.12
CA ASP A 353 -8.36 -16.68 1.59
C ASP A 353 -7.54 -15.70 0.74
N SER A 354 -8.14 -15.22 -0.35
CA SER A 354 -7.58 -14.20 -1.24
C SER A 354 -6.19 -14.54 -1.79
N GLN A 355 -5.11 -13.93 -1.27
CA GLN A 355 -3.73 -14.07 -1.75
C GLN A 355 -3.08 -15.42 -1.39
N GLY A 356 -3.72 -16.22 -0.53
CA GLY A 356 -3.17 -17.47 -0.03
C GLY A 356 -2.14 -17.31 1.10
N PRO A 357 -1.56 -18.43 1.59
CA PRO A 357 -0.79 -18.42 2.82
C PRO A 357 0.55 -17.72 2.65
N THR A 358 0.97 -16.95 3.66
CA THR A 358 2.27 -16.28 3.72
C THR A 358 3.37 -17.22 4.25
N PRO A 359 4.67 -16.90 4.10
CA PRO A 359 5.76 -17.77 4.51
C PRO A 359 5.72 -18.07 6.01
N GLY A 360 5.69 -19.37 6.33
CA GLY A 360 5.61 -19.85 7.71
C GLY A 360 4.18 -19.95 8.27
N THR A 361 3.16 -19.78 7.43
CA THR A 361 1.75 -20.01 7.75
C THR A 361 1.28 -21.31 7.08
N LEU A 362 0.63 -22.18 7.84
CA LEU A 362 0.08 -23.44 7.31
C LEU A 362 -1.15 -23.15 6.45
N ALA A 363 -1.25 -23.81 5.29
CA ALA A 363 -2.45 -23.72 4.46
C ALA A 363 -3.68 -24.30 5.19
N GLY A 364 -4.82 -23.64 5.01
CA GLY A 364 -6.09 -23.98 5.68
C GLY A 364 -6.16 -23.57 7.15
N SER A 365 -5.12 -22.94 7.71
CA SER A 365 -5.12 -22.54 9.12
C SER A 365 -5.97 -21.30 9.39
N TRP A 366 -6.64 -21.28 10.53
CA TRP A 366 -7.39 -20.13 11.00
C TRP A 366 -6.44 -19.04 11.51
N ILE A 367 -6.64 -17.84 10.96
CA ILE A 367 -6.00 -16.60 11.33
C ILE A 367 -6.77 -15.97 12.49
N THR A 368 -6.05 -15.61 13.55
CA THR A 368 -6.60 -14.98 14.75
C THR A 368 -5.74 -13.78 15.16
N LEU A 369 -6.15 -13.07 16.20
CA LEU A 369 -5.34 -11.99 16.80
C LEU A 369 -4.03 -12.49 17.45
N ASP A 370 -3.89 -13.80 17.66
CA ASP A 370 -2.66 -14.44 18.14
C ASP A 370 -1.73 -14.89 16.99
N SER A 371 -2.20 -14.81 15.74
CA SER A 371 -1.38 -15.16 14.59
C SER A 371 -0.16 -14.24 14.48
N PRO A 372 1.04 -14.81 14.23
CA PRO A 372 2.27 -14.03 14.07
C PRO A 372 2.20 -13.03 12.91
N LEU A 373 2.50 -11.77 13.19
CA LEU A 373 2.74 -10.72 12.19
C LEU A 373 4.18 -10.84 11.67
N ARG A 374 4.50 -11.94 10.99
CA ARG A 374 5.86 -12.18 10.46
C ARG A 374 6.26 -11.06 9.49
N PRO A 375 7.56 -10.70 9.41
CA PRO A 375 8.69 -11.22 10.17
C PRO A 375 8.94 -10.43 11.47
N PHE A 376 7.98 -9.63 11.94
CA PHE A 376 8.19 -8.71 13.05
C PHE A 376 8.28 -9.45 14.38
N VAL A 377 9.27 -9.05 15.18
CA VAL A 377 9.53 -9.60 16.52
C VAL A 377 9.48 -8.48 17.55
N ALA A 378 8.96 -8.79 18.73
CA ALA A 378 9.01 -7.92 19.89
C ALA A 378 10.43 -7.89 20.49
N SER A 379 10.67 -6.95 21.41
CA SER A 379 11.99 -6.77 22.06
C SER A 379 12.48 -8.00 22.84
N ASP A 380 11.56 -8.88 23.24
CA ASP A 380 11.86 -10.13 23.95
C ASP A 380 12.09 -11.32 23.00
N GLY A 381 12.13 -11.07 21.68
CA GLY A 381 12.38 -12.07 20.64
C GLY A 381 11.16 -12.88 20.22
N ARG A 382 9.99 -12.69 20.87
CA ARG A 382 8.75 -13.36 20.45
C ARG A 382 8.22 -12.72 19.17
N ALA A 383 7.49 -13.49 18.36
CA ALA A 383 6.79 -12.94 17.22
C ALA A 383 5.77 -11.87 17.68
N LEU A 384 5.73 -10.76 16.95
CA LEU A 384 4.72 -9.74 17.16
C LEU A 384 3.35 -10.31 16.76
N THR A 385 2.31 -9.99 17.52
CA THR A 385 0.91 -10.35 17.20
C THR A 385 0.02 -9.13 17.40
N ALA A 386 -1.27 -9.24 17.10
CA ALA A 386 -2.21 -8.15 17.34
C ALA A 386 -2.36 -7.82 18.84
N LYS A 387 -2.14 -8.81 19.72
CA LYS A 387 -2.25 -8.67 21.19
C LYS A 387 -0.93 -8.26 21.85
N VAL A 388 0.20 -8.52 21.22
CA VAL A 388 1.53 -8.13 21.72
C VAL A 388 1.86 -6.74 21.18
N ARG A 389 1.78 -5.72 22.04
CA ARG A 389 2.11 -4.34 21.66
C ARG A 389 3.58 -4.24 21.24
N ALA A 390 3.84 -3.62 20.08
CA ALA A 390 5.18 -3.13 19.75
C ALA A 390 5.55 -2.06 20.79
N LYS A 391 6.73 -2.15 21.42
CA LYS A 391 7.22 -1.05 22.26
C LYS A 391 7.56 0.12 21.33
N THR A 392 6.83 1.22 21.47
CA THR A 392 7.08 2.51 20.80
C THR A 392 8.31 3.20 21.36
#